data_AF-A0A957GS93-F1
#
_entry.id   AF-A0A957GS93-F1
#
_cell.length_a   1.000
_cell.length_b   1.000
_cell.length_c   1.000
_cell.angle_alpha   90.00
_cell.angle_beta   90.00
_cell.angle_gamma   90.00
#
_symmetry.space_group_name_H-M   'P 1'
#
loop_
_entity.id
_entity.type
_entity.pdbx_description
1 polymer ?
#
loop_
_entity_poly.entity_id
_entity_poly.type
_entity_poly.pdbx_seq_one_letter_code
_entity_poly.pdbx_strand_id
1 'polypeptide(L)'
;GERTPHPDPLARGAFVGLTVRHTRAHLTRAVLEGVAFGLRDSFELMKAAGLADVTQVRVSGGGTRSPLWRQILADVLGAELVTVNTTEGAAYGAAILAAVGVGAFESVPDACAQLVRVTGRTRVSEETAVYNHHYQLYRQLYPALQPLFQQLA
;
A
#
# COMPACT_ATOMS: atom_id res chain seq x y z
N GLY A 1 -17.64 -2.93 -2.60
CA GLY A 1 -17.00 -3.84 -3.55
C GLY A 1 -15.51 -3.63 -3.53
N GLU A 2 -14.78 -4.63 -4.00
CA GLU A 2 -13.33 -4.62 -4.19
C GLU A 2 -13.03 -5.10 -5.62
N ARG A 3 -11.86 -4.71 -6.16
CA ARG A 3 -11.35 -5.17 -7.46
C ARG A 3 -10.21 -6.16 -7.27
N THR A 4 -9.21 -5.80 -6.48
CA THR A 4 -7.99 -6.60 -6.28
C THR A 4 -7.68 -6.61 -4.79
N PRO A 5 -7.37 -7.77 -4.19
CA PRO A 5 -7.23 -9.10 -4.81
C PRO A 5 -8.56 -9.81 -5.08
N HIS A 6 -9.67 -9.29 -4.56
CA HIS A 6 -10.99 -9.94 -4.62
C HIS A 6 -11.92 -9.16 -5.54
N PRO A 7 -12.12 -9.58 -6.81
CA PRO A 7 -13.00 -8.90 -7.75
C PRO A 7 -14.47 -9.18 -7.40
N ASP A 8 -14.94 -8.58 -6.31
CA ASP A 8 -16.25 -8.77 -5.74
C ASP A 8 -16.93 -7.41 -5.51
N PRO A 9 -17.90 -7.03 -6.35
CA PRO A 9 -18.62 -5.77 -6.19
C PRO A 9 -19.51 -5.74 -4.92
N LEU A 10 -19.89 -6.91 -4.41
CA LEU A 10 -20.77 -7.06 -3.25
C LEU A 10 -20.01 -7.01 -1.93
N ALA A 11 -18.67 -7.16 -1.92
CA ALA A 11 -17.85 -7.00 -0.73
C ALA A 11 -18.17 -5.71 0.06
N ARG A 12 -18.21 -5.79 1.40
CA ARG A 12 -18.48 -4.68 2.32
C ARG A 12 -17.39 -4.55 3.39
N GLY A 13 -17.24 -3.36 3.93
CA GLY A 13 -16.35 -3.13 5.07
C GLY A 13 -16.89 -3.76 6.36
N ALA A 14 -16.01 -4.29 7.19
CA ALA A 14 -16.35 -4.88 8.48
C ALA A 14 -15.26 -4.61 9.52
N PHE A 15 -15.67 -4.44 10.78
CA PHE A 15 -14.77 -4.53 11.93
C PHE A 15 -15.02 -5.87 12.62
N VAL A 16 -13.97 -6.67 12.81
CA VAL A 16 -14.04 -8.00 13.42
C VAL A 16 -13.15 -8.04 14.66
N GLY A 17 -13.62 -8.66 15.75
CA GLY A 17 -12.84 -8.81 16.99
C GLY A 17 -12.98 -7.67 18.02
N LEU A 18 -14.07 -6.89 17.96
CA LEU A 18 -14.29 -5.79 18.90
C LEU A 18 -14.61 -6.29 20.31
N THR A 19 -13.82 -5.83 21.28
CA THR A 19 -14.08 -5.87 22.73
C THR A 19 -14.28 -4.48 23.32
N VAL A 20 -14.80 -4.40 24.56
CA VAL A 20 -15.00 -3.16 25.34
C VAL A 20 -13.71 -2.37 25.62
N ARG A 21 -12.53 -2.96 25.39
CA ARG A 21 -11.23 -2.29 25.53
C ARG A 21 -10.92 -1.40 24.33
N HIS A 22 -11.59 -1.58 23.21
CA HIS A 22 -11.36 -0.77 22.03
C HIS A 22 -12.00 0.60 22.16
N THR A 23 -11.28 1.60 21.66
CA THR A 23 -11.71 3.00 21.67
C THR A 23 -11.75 3.48 20.22
N ARG A 24 -12.20 4.72 20.02
CA ARG A 24 -12.14 5.36 18.71
C ARG A 24 -10.73 5.33 18.11
N ALA A 25 -9.68 5.50 18.92
CA ALA A 25 -8.31 5.46 18.44
C ALA A 25 -7.93 4.08 17.87
N HIS A 26 -8.37 2.99 18.53
CA HIS A 26 -8.15 1.64 18.03
C HIS A 26 -8.88 1.39 16.71
N LEU A 27 -10.13 1.85 16.58
CA LEU A 27 -10.89 1.75 15.33
C LEU A 27 -10.24 2.56 14.20
N THR A 28 -9.77 3.78 14.48
CA THR A 28 -9.04 4.59 13.50
C THR A 28 -7.76 3.89 13.03
N ARG A 29 -6.99 3.32 13.96
CA ARG A 29 -5.79 2.56 13.61
C ARG A 29 -6.12 1.30 12.80
N ALA A 30 -7.18 0.58 13.16
CA ALA A 30 -7.62 -0.61 12.44
C ALA A 30 -8.04 -0.32 10.99
N VAL A 31 -8.59 0.87 10.70
CA VAL A 31 -8.86 1.29 9.31
C VAL A 31 -7.56 1.46 8.53
N LEU A 32 -6.57 2.13 9.10
CA LEU A 32 -5.25 2.29 8.46
C LEU A 32 -4.63 0.91 8.20
N GLU A 33 -4.55 0.06 9.21
CA GLU A 33 -3.97 -1.28 9.11
C GLU A 33 -4.73 -2.17 8.11
N GLY A 34 -6.07 -2.10 8.09
CA GLY A 34 -6.89 -2.81 7.11
C GLY A 34 -6.56 -2.40 5.67
N VAL A 35 -6.40 -1.10 5.39
CA VAL A 35 -5.95 -0.62 4.07
C VAL A 35 -4.54 -1.14 3.76
N ALA A 36 -3.63 -1.14 4.74
CA ALA A 36 -2.27 -1.64 4.54
C ALA A 36 -2.25 -3.14 4.23
N PHE A 37 -3.10 -3.94 4.88
CA PHE A 37 -3.24 -5.36 4.59
C PHE A 37 -3.84 -5.63 3.21
N GLY A 38 -4.85 -4.86 2.78
CA GLY A 38 -5.36 -4.96 1.41
C GLY A 38 -4.30 -4.61 0.35
N LEU A 39 -3.45 -3.62 0.62
CA LEU A 39 -2.28 -3.34 -0.22
C LEU A 39 -1.26 -4.48 -0.18
N ARG A 40 -1.07 -5.12 0.98
CA ARG A 40 -0.20 -6.28 1.13
C ARG A 40 -0.67 -7.46 0.30
N ASP A 41 -1.97 -7.72 0.18
CA ASP A 41 -2.46 -8.78 -0.72
C ASP A 41 -1.96 -8.57 -2.15
N SER A 42 -2.05 -7.33 -2.66
CA SER A 42 -1.51 -6.98 -3.98
C SER A 42 0.02 -7.11 -4.04
N PHE A 43 0.70 -6.77 -2.95
CA PHE A 43 2.15 -6.91 -2.84
C PHE A 43 2.62 -8.37 -2.88
N GLU A 44 1.91 -9.28 -2.19
CA GLU A 44 2.21 -10.71 -2.23
C GLU A 44 1.92 -11.31 -3.61
N LEU A 45 0.88 -10.84 -4.31
CA LEU A 45 0.62 -11.24 -5.70
C LEU A 45 1.78 -10.83 -6.63
N MET A 46 2.31 -9.62 -6.47
CA MET A 46 3.49 -9.17 -7.22
C MET A 46 4.73 -10.02 -6.92
N LYS A 47 4.98 -10.36 -5.65
CA LYS A 47 6.07 -11.26 -5.26
C LYS A 47 5.92 -12.64 -5.92
N ALA A 48 4.72 -13.20 -5.88
CA ALA A 48 4.41 -14.49 -6.51
C ALA A 48 4.57 -14.45 -8.04
N ALA A 49 4.40 -13.29 -8.67
CA ALA A 49 4.62 -13.07 -10.10
C ALA A 49 6.10 -12.87 -10.49
N GLY A 50 7.05 -13.07 -9.56
CA GLY A 50 8.49 -12.99 -9.83
C GLY A 50 9.17 -11.72 -9.32
N LEU A 51 8.47 -10.87 -8.57
CA LEU A 51 9.04 -9.66 -7.95
C LEU A 51 9.41 -9.89 -6.47
N ALA A 52 9.94 -11.08 -6.16
CA ALA A 52 10.24 -11.49 -4.78
C ALA A 52 11.28 -10.59 -4.08
N ASP A 53 12.22 -10.01 -4.86
CA ASP A 53 13.35 -9.23 -4.35
C ASP A 53 13.05 -7.73 -4.17
N VAL A 54 11.77 -7.33 -4.21
CA VAL A 54 11.39 -5.92 -3.97
C VAL A 54 11.62 -5.56 -2.51
N THR A 55 12.66 -4.77 -2.26
CA THR A 55 13.08 -4.31 -0.93
C THR A 55 12.72 -2.85 -0.62
N GLN A 56 12.30 -2.09 -1.64
CA GLN A 56 11.95 -0.68 -1.52
C GLN A 56 10.69 -0.36 -2.32
N VAL A 57 9.76 0.37 -1.71
CA VAL A 57 8.51 0.83 -2.32
C VAL A 57 8.49 2.36 -2.34
N ARG A 58 8.26 2.93 -3.52
CA ARG A 58 8.08 4.37 -3.70
C ARG A 58 6.63 4.74 -3.44
N VAL A 59 6.38 5.64 -2.50
CA VAL A 59 5.04 6.07 -2.11
C VAL A 59 4.81 7.54 -2.46
N SER A 60 3.60 7.84 -2.94
CA SER A 60 3.14 9.18 -3.30
C SER A 60 1.67 9.37 -2.90
N GLY A 61 1.13 10.58 -3.07
CA GLY A 61 -0.24 10.92 -2.67
C GLY A 61 -0.37 11.43 -1.22
N GLY A 62 -1.51 12.08 -0.93
CA GLY A 62 -1.71 12.87 0.29
C GLY A 62 -1.55 12.11 1.62
N GLY A 63 -1.91 10.82 1.64
CA GLY A 63 -1.78 9.97 2.84
C GLY A 63 -0.33 9.81 3.31
N THR A 64 0.63 9.86 2.40
CA THR A 64 2.06 9.65 2.70
C THR A 64 2.69 10.76 3.54
N ARG A 65 2.00 11.90 3.71
CA ARG A 65 2.42 12.99 4.62
C ARG A 65 2.45 12.54 6.07
N SER A 66 1.63 11.56 6.47
CA SER A 66 1.58 11.03 7.83
C SER A 66 2.78 10.09 8.11
N PRO A 67 3.64 10.40 9.10
CA PRO A 67 4.74 9.51 9.49
C PRO A 67 4.23 8.17 10.03
N LEU A 68 3.16 8.19 10.83
CA LEU A 68 2.52 6.98 11.35
C LEU A 68 2.04 6.07 10.21
N TRP A 69 1.40 6.65 9.19
CA TRP A 69 0.88 5.86 8.08
C TRP A 69 2.00 5.22 7.26
N ARG A 70 3.08 5.97 7.02
CA ARG A 70 4.27 5.41 6.36
C ARG A 70 4.90 4.28 7.17
N GLN A 71 4.95 4.40 8.50
CA GLN A 71 5.50 3.32 9.34
C GLN A 71 4.63 2.06 9.27
N ILE A 72 3.31 2.19 9.40
CA ILE A 72 2.37 1.07 9.27
C ILE A 72 2.56 0.36 7.92
N LEU A 73 2.59 1.11 6.82
CA LEU A 73 2.80 0.54 5.49
C LEU A 73 4.16 -0.17 5.35
N ALA A 74 5.25 0.43 5.88
CA ALA A 74 6.58 -0.18 5.81
C ALA A 74 6.59 -1.54 6.52
N ASP A 75 6.07 -1.57 7.74
CA ASP A 75 6.06 -2.77 8.60
C ASP A 75 5.09 -3.84 8.09
N VAL A 76 3.93 -3.45 7.55
CA VAL A 76 2.97 -4.39 6.96
C VAL A 76 3.53 -5.01 5.68
N LEU A 77 4.13 -4.22 4.79
CA LEU A 77 4.70 -4.72 3.53
C LEU A 77 6.03 -5.45 3.72
N GLY A 78 6.74 -5.16 4.81
CA GLY A 78 8.09 -5.66 5.06
C GLY A 78 9.12 -5.09 4.08
N ALA A 79 8.94 -3.83 3.66
CA ALA A 79 9.80 -3.15 2.68
C ALA A 79 10.03 -1.69 3.08
N GLU A 80 11.20 -1.12 2.75
CA GLU A 80 11.49 0.30 2.99
C GLU A 80 10.54 1.16 2.14
N LEU A 81 9.90 2.15 2.75
CA LEU A 81 9.14 3.16 2.00
C LEU A 81 9.99 4.39 1.75
N VAL A 82 9.94 4.88 0.53
CA VAL A 82 10.57 6.14 0.16
C VAL A 82 9.59 7.11 -0.48
N THR A 83 9.68 8.38 -0.11
CA THR A 83 8.96 9.47 -0.79
C THR A 83 9.87 10.10 -1.84
N VAL A 84 9.27 10.69 -2.86
CA VAL A 84 10.01 11.40 -3.92
C VAL A 84 9.68 12.89 -3.93
N ASN A 85 10.40 13.68 -4.73
CA ASN A 85 10.24 15.12 -4.89
C ASN A 85 8.94 15.56 -5.61
N THR A 86 7.94 14.68 -5.71
CA THR A 86 6.61 14.98 -6.26
C THR A 86 5.52 14.19 -5.54
N THR A 87 4.34 14.78 -5.38
CA THR A 87 3.12 14.08 -4.94
C THR A 87 2.22 13.68 -6.10
N GLU A 88 2.37 14.33 -7.26
CA GLU A 88 1.56 14.14 -8.47
C GLU A 88 2.28 13.22 -9.46
N GLY A 89 2.37 11.93 -9.12
CA GLY A 89 3.16 10.95 -9.88
C GLY A 89 2.77 10.85 -11.36
N ALA A 90 1.47 10.86 -11.67
CA ALA A 90 0.97 10.74 -13.04
C ALA A 90 1.33 11.96 -13.91
N ALA A 91 1.08 13.17 -13.40
CA ALA A 91 1.42 14.40 -14.09
C ALA A 91 2.94 14.55 -14.29
N TYR A 92 3.73 14.18 -13.27
CA TYR A 92 5.18 14.23 -13.35
C TYR A 92 5.74 13.21 -14.36
N GLY A 93 5.19 12.00 -14.39
CA GLY A 93 5.53 10.97 -15.38
C GLY A 93 5.22 11.44 -16.81
N ALA A 94 4.05 12.05 -17.03
CA ALA A 94 3.69 12.60 -18.34
C ALA A 94 4.66 13.71 -18.78
N ALA A 95 5.07 14.59 -17.87
CA ALA A 95 6.07 15.63 -18.16
C ALA A 95 7.44 15.04 -18.51
N ILE A 96 7.88 13.99 -17.81
CA ILE A 96 9.13 13.26 -18.12
C ILE A 96 9.05 12.65 -19.52
N LEU A 97 7.96 11.96 -19.85
CA LEU A 97 7.75 11.37 -21.18
C LEU A 97 7.76 12.43 -22.28
N ALA A 98 7.12 13.58 -22.05
CA ALA A 98 7.14 14.70 -23.00
C ALA A 98 8.55 15.29 -23.18
N ALA A 99 9.32 15.44 -22.10
CA ALA A 99 10.69 15.94 -22.16
C ALA A 99 11.61 15.03 -22.98
N VAL A 100 11.48 13.72 -22.83
CA VAL A 100 12.18 12.73 -23.68
C VAL A 100 11.69 12.83 -25.13
N GLY A 101 10.38 12.96 -25.35
CA GLY A 101 9.79 13.05 -26.69
C GLY A 101 10.25 14.27 -27.50
N VAL A 102 10.63 15.38 -26.84
CA VAL A 102 11.21 16.57 -27.49
C VAL A 102 12.75 16.55 -27.54
N GLY A 103 13.39 15.45 -27.13
CA GLY A 103 14.83 15.29 -27.17
C GLY A 103 15.61 16.02 -26.07
N ALA A 104 14.94 16.47 -24.99
CA ALA A 104 15.62 17.11 -23.86
C ALA A 104 16.42 16.12 -22.99
N PHE A 105 16.08 14.83 -23.06
CA PHE A 105 16.78 13.73 -22.41
C PHE A 105 16.93 12.57 -23.40
N GLU A 106 17.98 11.77 -23.24
CA GLU A 106 18.28 10.66 -24.15
C GLU A 106 17.25 9.52 -24.04
N SER A 107 16.76 9.27 -22.83
CA SER A 107 15.80 8.19 -22.57
C SER A 107 14.97 8.45 -21.30
N VAL A 108 13.87 7.71 -21.13
CA VAL A 108 13.05 7.78 -19.91
C VAL A 108 13.83 7.38 -18.65
N PRO A 109 14.65 6.30 -18.64
CA PRO A 109 15.50 5.99 -17.49
C PRO A 109 16.48 7.12 -17.14
N ASP A 110 17.12 7.73 -18.14
CA ASP A 110 18.04 8.87 -17.94
C ASP A 110 17.31 10.07 -17.29
N ALA A 111 16.18 10.48 -17.88
CA ALA A 111 15.36 11.55 -17.33
C ALA A 111 14.92 11.26 -15.89
N CYS A 112 14.47 10.03 -15.60
CA CYS A 112 14.09 9.61 -14.26
C CYS A 112 15.26 9.67 -13.26
N ALA A 113 16.47 9.28 -13.66
CA ALA A 113 17.65 9.32 -12.81
C ALA A 113 18.04 10.76 -12.42
N GLN A 114 17.87 11.72 -13.34
CA GLN A 114 18.20 13.13 -13.10
C GLN A 114 17.09 13.89 -12.34
N LEU A 115 15.82 13.54 -12.60
CA LEU A 115 14.66 14.31 -12.16
C LEU A 115 13.96 13.73 -10.92
N VAL A 116 13.99 12.42 -10.70
CA VAL A 116 13.28 11.77 -9.58
C VAL A 116 14.23 11.54 -8.41
N ARG A 117 14.03 12.29 -7.33
CA ARG A 117 14.89 12.28 -6.13
C ARG A 117 14.14 11.76 -4.92
N VAL A 118 14.76 10.86 -4.18
CA VAL A 118 14.24 10.41 -2.88
C VAL A 118 14.35 11.56 -1.88
N THR A 119 13.25 11.89 -1.21
CA THR A 119 13.15 13.00 -0.24
C THR A 119 12.95 12.54 1.19
N GLY A 120 12.59 11.27 1.40
CA GLY A 120 12.33 10.72 2.71
C GLY A 120 12.36 9.20 2.68
N ARG A 121 12.68 8.60 3.83
CA ARG A 121 12.76 7.15 4.00
C ARG A 121 12.07 6.74 5.29
N THR A 122 11.41 5.59 5.26
CA THR A 122 10.79 4.95 6.42
C THR A 122 11.20 3.49 6.36
N ARG A 123 12.03 3.06 7.32
CA ARG A 123 12.54 1.69 7.38
C ARG A 123 11.54 0.81 8.12
N VAL A 124 11.60 -0.48 7.82
CA VAL A 124 10.91 -1.50 8.60
C VAL A 124 11.40 -1.48 10.05
N SER A 125 10.49 -1.74 10.97
CA SER A 125 10.74 -1.86 12.40
C SER A 125 10.48 -3.30 12.86
N GLU A 126 10.75 -3.57 14.14
CA GLU A 126 10.51 -4.87 14.78
C GLU A 126 9.01 -5.27 14.78
N GLU A 127 8.10 -4.30 14.67
CA GLU A 127 6.64 -4.52 14.58
C GLU A 127 6.22 -5.30 13.32
N THR A 128 7.11 -5.43 12.32
CA THR A 128 6.88 -6.26 11.13
C THR A 128 6.49 -7.70 11.53
N ALA A 129 7.07 -8.24 12.60
CA ALA A 129 6.74 -9.59 13.09
C ALA A 129 5.28 -9.69 13.58
N VAL A 130 4.79 -8.66 14.26
CA VAL A 130 3.41 -8.56 14.74
C VAL A 130 2.45 -8.45 13.56
N TYR A 131 2.76 -7.61 12.57
CA TYR A 131 1.93 -7.48 11.36
C TYR A 131 1.92 -8.75 10.52
N ASN A 132 3.03 -9.51 10.44
CA ASN A 132 3.07 -10.80 9.77
C ASN A 132 2.10 -11.80 10.40
N HIS A 133 2.02 -11.86 11.73
CA HIS A 133 1.05 -12.69 12.43
C HIS A 133 -0.39 -12.25 12.12
N HIS A 134 -0.70 -10.95 12.26
CA HIS A 134 -2.04 -10.43 12.01
C HIS A 134 -2.49 -10.56 10.55
N TYR A 135 -1.57 -10.47 9.59
CA TYR A 135 -1.89 -10.66 8.18
C TYR A 135 -2.43 -12.06 7.88
N GLN A 136 -1.93 -13.09 8.56
CA GLN A 136 -2.46 -14.46 8.40
C GLN A 136 -3.91 -14.57 8.87
N LEU A 137 -4.30 -13.82 9.90
CA LEU A 137 -5.68 -13.74 10.36
C LEU A 137 -6.54 -12.89 9.40
N TYR A 138 -6.02 -11.75 8.96
CA TYR A 138 -6.69 -10.86 8.00
C TYR A 138 -7.11 -11.62 6.73
N ARG A 139 -6.22 -12.44 6.15
CA ARG A 139 -6.50 -13.22 4.94
C ARG A 139 -7.65 -14.23 5.09
N GLN A 140 -7.98 -14.63 6.32
CA GLN A 140 -9.10 -15.54 6.59
C GLN A 140 -10.45 -14.82 6.65
N LEU A 141 -10.45 -13.50 6.85
CA LEU A 141 -11.69 -12.73 7.03
C LEU A 141 -12.53 -12.69 5.76
N TYR A 142 -11.92 -12.41 4.60
CA TYR A 142 -12.66 -12.31 3.35
C TYR A 142 -13.43 -13.61 3.00
N PRO A 143 -12.81 -14.80 2.92
CA PRO A 143 -13.55 -16.02 2.58
C PRO A 143 -14.61 -16.38 3.63
N ALA A 144 -14.41 -16.02 4.90
CA ALA A 144 -15.41 -16.22 5.94
C ALA A 144 -16.64 -15.30 5.80
N LEU A 145 -16.44 -14.07 5.34
CA LEU A 145 -17.50 -13.05 5.22
C LEU A 145 -18.17 -13.03 3.84
N GLN A 146 -17.50 -13.53 2.80
CA GLN A 146 -17.97 -13.46 1.42
C GLN A 146 -19.41 -13.99 1.23
N PRO A 147 -19.82 -15.15 1.80
CA PRO A 147 -21.19 -15.62 1.63
C PRO A 147 -22.25 -14.67 2.20
N LEU A 148 -21.91 -13.93 3.26
CA LEU A 148 -22.81 -12.96 3.89
C LEU A 148 -22.93 -11.67 3.05
N PHE A 149 -21.85 -11.23 2.40
CA PHE A 149 -21.90 -10.07 1.51
C PHE A 149 -22.87 -10.25 0.35
N GLN A 150 -23.03 -11.48 -0.15
CA GLN A 150 -24.01 -11.81 -1.19
C GLN A 150 -25.46 -11.71 -0.68
N GLN A 151 -25.70 -12.00 0.60
CA GLN A 151 -27.04 -11.91 1.21
C GLN A 151 -27.43 -10.48 1.61
N LEU A 152 -26.44 -9.60 1.77
CA LEU A 152 -26.66 -8.18 2.09
C LEU A 152 -26.93 -7.30 0.85
N ALA A 153 -26.84 -7.87 -0.35
CA ALA A 153 -27.04 -7.19 -1.63
C ALA A 153 -28.51 -7.17 -2.04
#